data_AF-A0NUX5-F1
#
_entry.id   AF-A0NUX5-F1
#
_cell.length_a   1.000
_cell.length_b   1.000
_cell.length_c   1.000
_cell.angle_alpha   90.00
_cell.angle_beta   90.00
_cell.angle_gamma   90.00
#
_symmetry.space_group_name_H-M   'P 1'
#
loop_
_entity.id
_entity.type
_entity.pdbx_description
1 polymer ?
#
loop_
_entity_poly.entity_id
_entity_poly.type
_entity_poly.pdbx_seq_one_letter_code
_entity_poly.pdbx_strand_id
1 'polypeptide(L)'
;MSETQSNVAEFSVSEISFSIKRTMEEAFGYVRVRGELGRISRPGSGHIYLDLKDDRSVLSGVIWRGSASKLKIQPEQGLEVIATGKITTFPGQSKYQMVIDSLEPAGAGALMALLEERKKKLAAEGLFAEERKRPLPPLPRVIGVITSPTGAVIRDILHRISDRFPLHVLVWPVRVQGETSGAEVANGIRGFNALQPGGPIPRPDVLIVARGGGSIEDLWGFNEEAVVRAASDSQIPLISAVGHETDWTLIDLAADLRAPTPTGAAEFAVPVKAELMAMVDDRSRRLNSGLVRFVTTRRTELRAASAALPAPQDLLALPRQKFDTLASSLERALIVSTRTHRTHYQNFAGRLSPLLLSRLTTKARQDLIQASERKQRALQVAVSQKRHSFEALAVRLTPSRLAQQTTLGTERLSGLGERLNRAYLARLSQEKARLDGLQKLLKSLSYKDVLARGYAVVRDDSGQPVRSAGAVASGAALSIELADGTVDAVALSDSAGPKPAKAKKQPAGKGPATNQGSLF
;
A
#
# COMPACT_ATOMS: atom_id res chain seq x y z
N MET A 1 69.16 73.10 -69.75
CA MET A 1 70.47 72.93 -69.07
C MET A 1 70.60 74.09 -68.09
N SER A 2 71.05 73.84 -66.85
CA SER A 2 71.27 74.92 -65.88
C SER A 2 72.74 75.32 -65.90
N GLU A 3 73.04 76.62 -65.93
CA GLU A 3 74.41 77.11 -65.82
C GLU A 3 74.84 77.07 -64.34
N THR A 4 75.78 76.20 -64.01
CA THR A 4 76.37 76.15 -62.67
C THR A 4 77.27 77.37 -62.47
N GLN A 5 76.72 78.45 -61.89
CA GLN A 5 77.51 79.60 -61.48
C GLN A 5 78.60 79.16 -60.49
N SER A 6 79.82 79.67 -60.68
CA SER A 6 80.97 79.28 -59.86
C SER A 6 80.87 79.88 -58.46
N ASN A 7 81.09 79.07 -57.43
CA ASN A 7 81.08 79.46 -56.00
C ASN A 7 82.29 80.34 -55.58
N VAL A 8 82.89 81.07 -56.53
CA VAL A 8 84.11 81.90 -56.37
C VAL A 8 83.77 83.39 -56.48
N ALA A 9 82.52 83.76 -56.79
CA ALA A 9 82.07 85.15 -56.76
C ALA A 9 81.96 85.68 -55.32
N GLU A 10 82.23 86.98 -55.13
CA GLU A 10 81.88 87.67 -53.89
C GLU A 10 80.35 87.86 -53.81
N PHE A 11 79.76 87.51 -52.66
CA PHE A 11 78.35 87.73 -52.35
C PHE A 11 78.23 88.62 -51.12
N SER A 12 77.29 89.58 -51.11
CA SER A 12 76.91 90.23 -49.86
C SER A 12 76.21 89.24 -48.92
N VAL A 13 76.20 89.56 -47.62
CA VAL A 13 75.55 88.76 -46.57
C VAL A 13 74.06 88.51 -46.89
N SER A 14 73.38 89.49 -47.50
CA SER A 14 71.99 89.32 -47.93
C SER A 14 71.86 88.38 -49.13
N GLU A 15 72.69 88.55 -50.17
CA GLU A 15 72.62 87.74 -51.39
C GLU A 15 72.91 86.27 -51.11
N ILE A 16 73.93 85.96 -50.31
CA ILE A 16 74.23 84.56 -49.95
C ILE A 16 73.11 83.95 -49.10
N SER A 17 72.54 84.68 -48.15
CA SER A 17 71.40 84.19 -47.34
C SER A 17 70.14 83.96 -48.17
N PHE A 18 69.83 84.82 -49.15
CA PHE A 18 68.72 84.61 -50.07
C PHE A 18 69.00 83.50 -51.09
N SER A 19 70.24 83.34 -51.56
CA SER A 19 70.66 82.24 -52.43
C SER A 19 70.53 80.87 -51.73
N ILE A 20 71.00 80.77 -50.49
CA ILE A 20 70.78 79.59 -49.63
C ILE A 20 69.28 79.34 -49.43
N LYS A 21 68.47 80.37 -49.13
CA LYS A 21 67.02 80.23 -48.97
C LYS A 21 66.37 79.65 -50.23
N ARG A 22 66.68 80.23 -51.40
CA ARG A 22 66.15 79.77 -52.69
C ARG A 22 66.56 78.32 -52.96
N THR A 23 67.84 78.00 -52.78
CA THR A 23 68.37 76.65 -53.02
C THR A 23 67.70 75.61 -52.11
N MET A 24 67.44 75.93 -50.84
CA MET A 24 66.73 75.03 -49.93
C MET A 24 65.23 74.91 -50.25
N GLU A 25 64.55 75.98 -50.63
CA GLU A 25 63.13 75.93 -51.03
C GLU A 25 62.92 75.26 -52.40
N GLU A 26 63.90 75.33 -53.31
CA GLU A 26 63.90 74.61 -54.60
C GLU A 26 64.19 73.11 -54.41
N ALA A 27 65.20 72.75 -53.60
CA ALA A 27 65.59 71.36 -53.38
C ALA A 27 64.67 70.60 -52.40
N PHE A 28 64.09 71.29 -51.41
CA PHE A 28 63.29 70.71 -50.32
C PHE A 28 61.92 71.39 -50.18
N GLY A 29 61.33 71.79 -51.31
CA GLY A 29 60.02 72.43 -51.38
C GLY A 29 58.83 71.53 -51.00
N TYR A 30 59.01 70.20 -50.94
CA TYR A 30 58.07 69.25 -50.36
C TYR A 30 58.80 68.01 -49.84
N VAL A 31 58.88 67.85 -48.53
CA VAL A 31 59.60 66.76 -47.85
C VAL A 31 58.75 66.16 -46.72
N ARG A 32 59.01 64.87 -46.42
CA ARG A 32 58.47 64.15 -45.26
C ARG A 32 59.62 63.84 -44.30
N VAL A 33 59.53 64.30 -43.06
CA VAL A 33 60.56 64.14 -42.03
C VAL A 33 59.97 63.38 -40.85
N ARG A 34 60.57 62.23 -40.50
CA ARG A 34 60.22 61.46 -39.30
C ARG A 34 61.03 61.98 -38.11
N GLY A 35 60.39 62.13 -36.95
CA GLY A 35 61.08 62.47 -35.70
C GLY A 35 60.14 62.51 -34.49
N GLU A 36 60.71 62.55 -33.29
CA GLU A 36 59.98 62.71 -32.03
C GLU A 36 59.73 64.20 -31.76
N LEU A 37 58.49 64.56 -31.41
CA LEU A 37 58.13 65.92 -31.03
C LEU A 37 58.75 66.31 -29.68
N GLY A 38 59.73 67.22 -29.73
CA GLY A 38 60.41 67.79 -28.57
C GLY A 38 59.66 68.96 -27.96
N ARG A 39 60.35 70.10 -27.81
CA ARG A 39 59.79 71.27 -27.14
C ARG A 39 58.70 71.90 -28.00
N ILE A 40 57.46 71.91 -27.51
CA ILE A 40 56.33 72.58 -28.17
C ILE A 40 56.05 73.92 -27.50
N SER A 41 55.92 74.98 -28.31
CA SER A 41 55.58 76.33 -27.87
C SER A 41 54.35 76.82 -28.65
N ARG A 42 53.37 77.37 -27.93
CA ARG A 42 52.10 77.85 -28.48
C ARG A 42 51.83 79.32 -28.08
N PRO A 43 52.51 80.31 -28.69
CA PRO A 43 52.29 81.73 -28.39
C PRO A 43 50.89 82.21 -28.78
N GLY A 44 50.42 83.31 -28.16
CA GLY A 44 49.09 83.90 -28.39
C GLY A 44 48.78 84.37 -29.82
N SER A 45 49.76 84.37 -30.73
CA SER A 45 49.53 84.54 -32.17
C SER A 45 48.75 83.39 -32.81
N GLY A 46 48.75 82.21 -32.18
CA GLY A 46 48.14 80.98 -32.71
C GLY A 46 49.03 80.30 -33.76
N HIS A 47 50.35 80.44 -33.67
CA HIS A 47 51.31 79.59 -34.38
C HIS A 47 51.85 78.55 -33.41
N ILE A 48 52.18 77.35 -33.91
CA ILE A 48 52.83 76.32 -33.11
C ILE A 48 54.27 76.23 -33.57
N TYR A 49 55.21 76.44 -32.65
CA TYR A 49 56.62 76.14 -32.86
C TYR A 49 56.92 74.81 -32.16
N LEU A 50 57.64 73.92 -32.81
CA LEU A 50 58.01 72.62 -32.27
C LEU A 50 59.42 72.25 -32.74
N ASP A 51 60.09 71.35 -32.03
CA ASP A 51 61.34 70.75 -32.48
C ASP A 51 61.10 69.28 -32.87
N LEU A 52 61.52 68.87 -34.06
CA LEU A 52 61.57 67.47 -34.49
C LEU A 52 62.95 66.90 -34.12
N LYS A 53 63.00 65.80 -33.36
CA LYS A 53 64.23 65.14 -32.92
C LYS A 53 64.45 63.81 -33.63
N ASP A 54 65.72 63.46 -33.87
CA ASP A 54 66.18 62.07 -34.01
C ASP A 54 67.31 61.80 -33.00
N ASP A 55 67.93 60.60 -33.05
CA ASP A 55 69.00 60.18 -32.13
C ASP A 55 70.25 61.09 -32.12
N ARG A 56 70.40 61.97 -33.12
CA ARG A 56 71.61 62.77 -33.39
C ARG A 56 71.34 64.23 -33.74
N SER A 57 70.12 64.56 -34.15
CA SER A 57 69.78 65.81 -34.83
C SER A 57 68.50 66.44 -34.28
N VAL A 58 68.38 67.77 -34.40
CA VAL A 58 67.17 68.51 -34.07
C VAL A 58 66.85 69.50 -35.18
N LEU A 59 65.63 69.45 -35.70
CA LEU A 59 65.09 70.33 -36.73
C LEU A 59 63.91 71.14 -36.17
N SER A 60 64.08 72.44 -35.99
CA SER A 60 62.98 73.31 -35.57
C SER A 60 61.93 73.44 -36.68
N GLY A 61 60.66 73.37 -36.30
CA GLY A 61 59.49 73.43 -37.17
C GLY A 61 58.49 74.50 -36.73
N VAL A 62 57.74 75.02 -37.71
CA VAL A 62 56.67 75.99 -37.50
C VAL A 62 55.41 75.58 -38.25
N ILE A 63 54.28 75.57 -37.54
CA ILE A 63 52.94 75.38 -38.10
C ILE A 63 52.22 76.73 -38.01
N TRP A 64 51.90 77.31 -39.17
CA TRP A 64 51.16 78.57 -39.25
C TRP A 64 49.70 78.39 -38.84
N ARG A 65 49.06 79.46 -38.35
CA ARG A 65 47.70 79.43 -37.77
C ARG A 65 46.64 78.76 -38.66
N GLY A 66 46.72 78.98 -39.97
CA GLY A 66 45.78 78.41 -40.96
C GLY A 66 46.00 76.93 -41.29
N SER A 67 47.15 76.35 -40.91
CA SER A 67 47.45 74.92 -40.99
C SER A 67 47.20 74.25 -39.63
N ALA A 68 47.54 74.92 -38.52
CA ALA A 68 47.35 74.41 -37.16
C ALA A 68 45.88 74.07 -36.84
N SER A 69 44.92 74.84 -37.36
CA SER A 69 43.48 74.56 -37.22
C SER A 69 42.94 73.44 -38.12
N LYS A 70 43.77 72.89 -39.02
CA LYS A 70 43.42 71.82 -39.96
C LYS A 70 44.10 70.48 -39.65
N LEU A 71 44.99 70.44 -38.65
CA LEU A 71 45.65 69.21 -38.24
C LEU A 71 44.64 68.21 -37.66
N LYS A 72 44.68 66.96 -38.13
CA LYS A 72 43.84 65.86 -37.63
C LYS A 72 44.19 65.48 -36.18
N ILE A 73 45.43 65.73 -35.76
CA ILE A 73 46.00 65.40 -34.45
C ILE A 73 46.73 66.64 -33.94
N GLN A 74 46.52 66.98 -32.66
CA GLN A 74 47.29 68.05 -32.02
C GLN A 74 48.71 67.56 -31.72
N PRO A 75 49.77 68.37 -31.99
CA PRO A 75 51.14 67.96 -31.69
C PRO A 75 51.35 67.95 -30.18
N GLU A 76 51.76 66.81 -29.63
CA GLU A 76 52.07 66.58 -28.22
C GLU A 76 53.53 66.15 -28.04
N GLN A 77 54.14 66.52 -26.91
CA GLN A 77 55.56 66.24 -26.64
C GLN A 77 55.76 64.75 -26.35
N GLY A 78 56.78 64.14 -26.96
CA GLY A 78 57.05 62.70 -26.88
C GLY A 78 56.36 61.87 -27.97
N LEU A 79 55.49 62.46 -28.79
CA LEU A 79 54.85 61.75 -29.90
C LEU A 79 55.82 61.64 -31.08
N GLU A 80 56.05 60.43 -31.58
CA GLU A 80 56.75 60.20 -32.85
C GLU A 80 55.82 60.50 -34.05
N VAL A 81 56.31 61.29 -35.00
CA VAL A 81 55.53 61.80 -36.14
C VAL A 81 56.30 61.80 -37.44
N ILE A 82 55.57 61.78 -38.56
CA ILE A 82 56.04 62.24 -39.87
C ILE A 82 55.42 63.62 -40.11
N ALA A 83 56.24 64.66 -40.07
CA ALA A 83 55.87 65.98 -40.52
C ALA A 83 56.04 66.07 -42.04
N THR A 84 55.08 66.72 -42.73
CA THR A 84 55.15 66.97 -44.17
C THR A 84 55.03 68.48 -44.44
N GLY A 85 55.84 69.00 -45.34
CA GLY A 85 55.89 70.43 -45.67
C GLY A 85 57.20 70.80 -46.35
N LYS A 86 57.67 72.04 -46.17
CA LYS A 86 58.87 72.57 -46.86
C LYS A 86 59.96 73.04 -45.91
N ILE A 87 61.23 72.89 -46.30
CA ILE A 87 62.34 73.49 -45.56
C ILE A 87 62.61 74.90 -46.10
N THR A 88 62.75 75.87 -45.19
CA THR A 88 63.08 77.26 -45.51
C THR A 88 64.10 77.79 -44.51
N THR A 89 64.88 78.80 -44.89
CA THR A 89 65.70 79.57 -43.93
C THR A 89 65.03 80.90 -43.57
N PHE A 90 65.33 81.42 -42.40
CA PHE A 90 65.00 82.79 -42.01
C PHE A 90 66.24 83.69 -42.18
N PRO A 91 66.31 84.56 -43.23
CA PRO A 91 67.55 85.25 -43.59
C PRO A 91 68.12 86.13 -42.46
N GLY A 92 67.26 86.70 -41.61
CA GLY A 92 67.69 87.56 -40.49
C GLY A 92 68.31 86.82 -39.29
N GLN A 93 68.38 85.49 -39.29
CA GLN A 93 69.03 84.70 -38.22
C GLN A 93 69.84 83.49 -38.71
N SER A 94 69.97 83.29 -40.04
CA SER A 94 70.70 82.17 -40.65
C SER A 94 70.33 80.76 -40.15
N LYS A 95 69.11 80.58 -39.62
CA LYS A 95 68.56 79.28 -39.20
C LYS A 95 67.68 78.69 -40.30
N TYR A 96 67.83 77.39 -40.52
CA TYR A 96 66.87 76.59 -41.27
C TYR A 96 65.73 76.12 -40.35
N GLN A 97 64.54 75.99 -40.90
CA GLN A 97 63.35 75.50 -40.20
C GLN A 97 62.39 74.81 -41.19
N MET A 98 61.59 73.87 -40.71
CA MET A 98 60.52 73.26 -41.50
C MET A 98 59.20 74.03 -41.33
N VAL A 99 58.60 74.50 -42.41
CA VAL A 99 57.19 74.88 -42.40
C VAL A 99 56.37 73.60 -42.58
N ILE A 100 55.55 73.27 -41.59
CA ILE A 100 54.81 72.00 -41.53
C ILE A 100 53.36 72.26 -41.93
N ASP A 101 52.91 71.57 -42.98
CA ASP A 101 51.58 71.69 -43.57
C ASP A 101 50.66 70.53 -43.14
N SER A 102 51.21 69.32 -42.94
CA SER A 102 50.52 68.21 -42.29
C SER A 102 51.43 67.46 -41.31
N LEU A 103 50.81 66.81 -40.34
CA LEU A 103 51.46 66.06 -39.28
C LEU A 103 50.74 64.72 -39.12
N GLU A 104 51.45 63.63 -39.38
CA GLU A 104 50.97 62.26 -39.31
C GLU A 104 51.67 61.55 -38.15
N PRO A 105 50.98 60.75 -37.32
CA PRO A 105 51.65 59.99 -36.27
C PRO A 105 52.48 58.87 -36.91
N ALA A 106 53.65 58.59 -36.35
CA ALA A 106 54.53 57.52 -36.80
C ALA A 106 54.82 56.55 -35.65
N GLY A 107 54.92 55.26 -35.99
CA GLY A 107 55.18 54.20 -35.02
C GLY A 107 53.91 53.61 -34.38
N ALA A 108 54.01 52.33 -34.01
CA ALA A 108 52.89 51.50 -33.54
C ALA A 108 52.20 52.02 -32.28
N GLY A 109 52.87 52.85 -31.46
CA GLY A 109 52.30 53.39 -30.21
C GLY A 109 51.04 54.22 -30.41
N ALA A 110 51.00 55.04 -31.47
CA ALA A 110 49.81 55.85 -31.79
C ALA A 110 48.64 54.97 -32.31
N LEU A 111 48.95 53.92 -33.06
CA LEU A 111 47.94 52.94 -33.49
C LEU A 111 47.40 52.13 -32.31
N MET A 112 48.24 51.73 -31.36
CA MET A 112 47.80 51.07 -30.12
C MET A 112 46.90 51.96 -29.27
N ALA A 113 47.20 53.26 -29.15
CA ALA A 113 46.35 54.21 -28.44
C ALA A 113 44.95 54.34 -29.08
N LEU A 114 44.88 54.48 -30.41
CA LEU A 114 43.62 54.51 -31.17
C LEU A 114 42.84 53.18 -31.08
N LEU A 115 43.55 52.04 -31.00
CA LEU A 115 42.95 50.72 -30.81
C LEU A 115 42.36 50.58 -29.41
N GLU A 116 43.07 51.02 -28.36
CA GLU A 116 42.54 51.07 -26.99
C GLU A 116 41.30 51.97 -26.85
N GLU A 117 41.30 53.15 -27.47
CA GLU A 117 40.17 54.08 -27.45
C GLU A 117 38.93 53.44 -28.10
N ARG A 118 39.09 52.89 -29.32
CA ARG A 118 38.03 52.15 -30.02
C ARG A 118 37.55 50.94 -29.22
N LYS A 119 38.46 50.18 -28.61
CA LYS A 119 38.14 49.03 -27.75
C LYS A 119 37.27 49.46 -26.57
N LYS A 120 37.63 50.56 -25.87
CA LYS A 120 36.86 51.10 -24.74
C LYS A 120 35.46 51.58 -25.17
N LYS A 121 35.36 52.32 -26.29
CA LYS A 121 34.08 52.74 -26.88
C LYS A 121 33.16 51.55 -27.21
N LEU A 122 33.66 50.60 -28.00
CA LEU A 122 32.86 49.48 -28.52
C LEU A 122 32.55 48.43 -27.45
N ALA A 123 33.38 48.32 -26.40
CA ALA A 123 33.07 47.56 -25.18
C ALA A 123 31.92 48.19 -24.39
N ALA A 124 31.89 49.52 -24.25
CA ALA A 124 30.80 50.22 -23.56
C ALA A 124 29.45 50.10 -24.29
N GLU A 125 29.47 49.89 -25.61
CA GLU A 125 28.29 49.55 -26.43
C GLU A 125 27.88 48.06 -26.35
N GLY A 126 28.61 47.23 -25.60
CA GLY A 126 28.30 45.80 -25.46
C GLY A 126 28.46 44.98 -26.75
N LEU A 127 29.36 45.38 -27.65
CA LEU A 127 29.62 44.65 -28.91
C LEU A 127 30.51 43.42 -28.74
N PHE A 128 31.22 43.32 -27.59
CA PHE A 128 32.12 42.22 -27.23
C PHE A 128 31.55 41.31 -26.12
N ALA A 129 30.25 41.40 -25.83
CA ALA A 129 29.60 40.64 -24.75
C ALA A 129 29.51 39.14 -25.12
N GLU A 130 29.92 38.25 -24.21
CA GLU A 130 29.88 36.79 -24.40
C GLU A 130 28.45 36.29 -24.66
N GLU A 131 27.45 36.92 -24.03
CA GLU A 131 26.02 36.56 -24.15
C GLU A 131 25.45 36.81 -25.56
N ARG A 132 26.17 37.56 -26.41
CA ARG A 132 25.80 37.78 -27.82
C ARG A 132 26.41 36.74 -28.76
N LYS A 133 27.41 35.98 -28.31
CA LYS A 133 28.14 35.02 -29.15
C LYS A 133 27.33 33.76 -29.42
N ARG A 134 27.42 33.26 -30.63
CA ARG A 134 26.67 32.13 -31.17
C ARG A 134 27.53 30.86 -31.13
N PRO A 135 27.03 29.74 -30.57
CA PRO A 135 27.76 28.48 -30.65
C PRO A 135 27.90 28.02 -32.11
N LEU A 136 29.09 27.50 -32.47
CA LEU A 136 29.32 26.93 -33.80
C LEU A 136 28.44 25.68 -34.01
N PRO A 137 27.86 25.49 -35.21
CA PRO A 137 27.13 24.27 -35.54
C PRO A 137 28.10 23.07 -35.58
N PRO A 138 27.77 21.91 -34.98
CA PRO A 138 28.71 20.79 -34.85
C PRO A 138 28.97 20.04 -36.17
N LEU A 139 28.19 20.30 -37.22
CA LEU A 139 28.34 19.71 -38.55
C LEU A 139 27.76 20.68 -39.59
N PRO A 140 28.51 21.72 -40.01
CA PRO A 140 28.07 22.62 -41.07
C PRO A 140 28.06 21.89 -42.44
N ARG A 141 27.23 22.40 -43.35
CA ARG A 141 27.13 21.95 -44.74
C ARG A 141 27.87 22.89 -45.68
N VAL A 142 27.87 24.19 -45.37
CA VAL A 142 28.51 25.25 -46.16
C VAL A 142 29.30 26.20 -45.26
N ILE A 143 30.56 26.46 -45.61
CA ILE A 143 31.41 27.47 -44.96
C ILE A 143 31.61 28.65 -45.91
N GLY A 144 31.44 29.87 -45.41
CA GLY A 144 31.75 31.11 -46.13
C GLY A 144 33.10 31.66 -45.68
N VAL A 145 34.06 31.82 -46.59
CA VAL A 145 35.40 32.36 -46.29
C VAL A 145 35.55 33.74 -46.90
N ILE A 146 35.88 34.72 -46.08
CA ILE A 146 36.08 36.12 -46.45
C ILE A 146 37.58 36.39 -46.43
N THR A 147 38.22 36.37 -47.60
CA THR A 147 39.67 36.52 -47.76
C THR A 147 40.05 36.85 -49.22
N SER A 148 41.35 36.97 -49.50
CA SER A 148 41.87 37.15 -50.86
C SER A 148 41.91 35.82 -51.62
N PRO A 149 41.34 35.73 -52.84
CA PRO A 149 41.25 34.48 -53.61
C PRO A 149 42.60 33.94 -54.10
N THR A 150 43.67 34.74 -54.07
CA THR A 150 45.02 34.37 -54.56
C THR A 150 46.02 34.03 -53.44
N GLY A 151 45.61 34.10 -52.17
CA GLY A 151 46.50 33.93 -51.02
C GLY A 151 47.04 32.49 -50.82
N ALA A 152 47.97 32.33 -49.88
CA ALA A 152 48.26 31.03 -49.27
C ALA A 152 47.10 30.61 -48.34
N VAL A 153 46.71 31.52 -47.44
CA VAL A 153 45.58 31.46 -46.48
C VAL A 153 44.37 30.66 -46.99
N ILE A 154 43.84 30.98 -48.18
CA ILE A 154 42.66 30.31 -48.73
C ILE A 154 42.95 28.86 -49.14
N ARG A 155 44.14 28.57 -49.68
CA ARG A 155 44.58 27.21 -50.02
C ARG A 155 44.79 26.38 -48.76
N ASP A 156 45.35 26.97 -47.70
CA ASP A 156 45.57 26.29 -46.42
C ASP A 156 44.24 25.91 -45.75
N ILE A 157 43.26 26.83 -45.76
CA ILE A 157 41.88 26.57 -45.31
C ILE A 157 41.20 25.47 -46.15
N LEU A 158 41.23 25.60 -47.48
CA LEU A 158 40.58 24.63 -48.37
C LEU A 158 41.21 23.23 -48.25
N HIS A 159 42.54 23.15 -48.14
CA HIS A 159 43.25 21.89 -47.91
C HIS A 159 42.85 21.27 -46.57
N ARG A 160 42.86 22.03 -45.47
CA ARG A 160 42.54 21.49 -44.14
C ARG A 160 41.06 21.09 -43.99
N ILE A 161 40.13 21.81 -44.64
CA ILE A 161 38.72 21.38 -44.74
C ILE A 161 38.64 20.08 -45.56
N SER A 162 39.28 20.01 -46.72
CA SER A 162 39.21 18.83 -47.61
C SER A 162 39.81 17.56 -46.99
N ASP A 163 40.84 17.70 -46.16
CA ASP A 163 41.48 16.64 -45.38
C ASP A 163 40.59 16.20 -44.20
N ARG A 164 40.16 17.14 -43.35
CA ARG A 164 39.48 16.85 -42.09
C ARG A 164 38.00 16.46 -42.27
N PHE A 165 37.26 17.18 -43.10
CA PHE A 165 35.85 16.93 -43.43
C PHE A 165 35.44 17.71 -44.71
N PRO A 166 35.58 17.11 -45.91
CA PRO A 166 35.30 17.80 -47.16
C PRO A 166 33.82 18.18 -47.28
N LEU A 167 33.56 19.50 -47.34
CA LEU A 167 32.25 20.13 -47.52
C LEU A 167 32.31 21.26 -48.56
N HIS A 168 31.20 21.94 -48.82
CA HIS A 168 31.15 23.03 -49.79
C HIS A 168 31.63 24.36 -49.19
N VAL A 169 32.64 25.00 -49.82
CA VAL A 169 33.20 26.27 -49.37
C VAL A 169 32.89 27.37 -50.38
N LEU A 170 32.27 28.45 -49.92
CA LEU A 170 32.03 29.67 -50.69
C LEU A 170 33.08 30.72 -50.32
N VAL A 171 33.72 31.33 -51.31
CA VAL A 171 34.71 32.41 -51.06
C VAL A 171 34.09 33.74 -51.46
N TRP A 172 34.06 34.69 -50.52
CA TRP A 172 33.79 36.09 -50.84
C TRP A 172 35.13 36.81 -51.01
N PRO A 173 35.52 37.19 -52.25
CA PRO A 173 36.81 37.80 -52.50
C PRO A 173 36.84 39.23 -51.94
N VAL A 174 37.83 39.51 -51.09
CA VAL A 174 38.09 40.85 -50.53
C VAL A 174 39.58 41.16 -50.56
N ARG A 175 39.93 42.45 -50.63
CA ARG A 175 41.28 42.91 -50.29
C ARG A 175 41.47 42.76 -48.78
N VAL A 176 42.44 41.94 -48.38
CA VAL A 176 42.77 41.72 -46.97
C VAL A 176 43.72 42.78 -46.39
N GLN A 177 44.17 43.75 -47.19
CA GLN A 177 45.15 44.79 -46.80
C GLN A 177 44.90 46.11 -47.52
N GLY A 178 45.35 47.22 -46.93
CA GLY A 178 45.16 48.59 -47.44
C GLY A 178 43.83 49.23 -46.99
N GLU A 179 43.66 50.53 -47.27
CA GLU A 179 42.60 51.38 -46.69
C GLU A 179 41.16 50.96 -47.01
N THR A 180 40.92 50.16 -48.07
CA THR A 180 39.57 49.66 -48.39
C THR A 180 39.24 48.32 -47.73
N SER A 181 40.21 47.67 -47.07
CA SER A 181 40.07 46.29 -46.59
C SER A 181 38.98 46.13 -45.52
N GLY A 182 38.88 47.05 -44.55
CA GLY A 182 37.83 47.00 -43.53
C GLY A 182 36.42 47.14 -44.13
N ALA A 183 36.22 48.10 -45.03
CA ALA A 183 34.95 48.27 -45.75
C ALA A 183 34.58 47.04 -46.61
N GLU A 184 35.55 46.43 -47.30
CA GLU A 184 35.34 45.23 -48.12
C GLU A 184 34.99 44.00 -47.26
N VAL A 185 35.73 43.75 -46.16
CA VAL A 185 35.45 42.67 -45.21
C VAL A 185 34.06 42.83 -44.58
N ALA A 186 33.72 44.04 -44.11
CA ALA A 186 32.42 44.33 -43.53
C ALA A 186 31.26 44.10 -44.52
N ASN A 187 31.47 44.44 -45.80
CA ASN A 187 30.52 44.15 -46.87
C ASN A 187 30.41 42.65 -47.19
N GLY A 188 31.50 41.89 -47.09
CA GLY A 188 31.48 40.43 -47.21
C GLY A 188 30.66 39.74 -46.11
N ILE A 189 30.81 40.16 -44.85
CA ILE A 189 30.04 39.63 -43.72
C ILE A 189 28.55 39.92 -43.91
N ARG A 190 28.19 41.16 -44.25
CA ARG A 190 26.79 41.53 -44.53
C ARG A 190 26.24 40.82 -45.78
N GLY A 191 27.06 40.64 -46.80
CA GLY A 191 26.73 39.95 -48.05
C GLY A 191 26.30 38.51 -47.84
N PHE A 192 27.08 37.72 -47.07
CA PHE A 192 26.69 36.36 -46.71
C PHE A 192 25.44 36.32 -45.82
N ASN A 193 25.29 37.25 -44.87
CA ASN A 193 24.10 37.34 -44.02
C ASN A 193 22.82 37.74 -44.78
N ALA A 194 22.95 38.47 -45.90
CA ALA A 194 21.85 38.84 -46.79
C ALA A 194 21.38 37.70 -47.72
N LEU A 195 22.10 36.57 -47.79
CA LEU A 195 21.67 35.42 -48.57
C LEU A 195 20.39 34.81 -47.97
N GLN A 196 19.37 34.64 -48.81
CA GLN A 196 18.11 34.02 -48.45
C GLN A 196 18.28 32.49 -48.34
N PRO A 197 17.76 31.83 -47.28
CA PRO A 197 17.70 30.38 -47.20
C PRO A 197 16.95 29.78 -48.40
N GLY A 198 17.57 28.82 -49.09
CA GLY A 198 17.02 28.21 -50.30
C GLY A 198 17.25 28.98 -51.60
N GLY A 199 18.00 30.08 -51.59
CA GLY A 199 18.44 30.78 -52.80
C GLY A 199 19.44 29.98 -53.67
N PRO A 200 19.77 30.46 -54.88
CA PRO A 200 20.66 29.77 -55.82
C PRO A 200 22.10 29.67 -55.34
N ILE A 201 22.53 30.55 -54.43
CA ILE A 201 23.76 30.44 -53.66
C ILE A 201 23.34 30.02 -52.25
N PRO A 202 23.84 28.89 -51.71
CA PRO A 202 23.45 28.45 -50.36
C PRO A 202 24.05 29.40 -49.31
N ARG A 203 23.23 29.82 -48.35
CA ARG A 203 23.70 30.59 -47.19
C ARG A 203 24.66 29.73 -46.35
N PRO A 204 25.85 30.24 -45.95
CA PRO A 204 26.75 29.52 -45.06
C PRO A 204 26.16 29.25 -43.67
N ASP A 205 26.59 28.15 -43.06
CA ASP A 205 26.31 27.81 -41.67
C ASP A 205 27.37 28.41 -40.71
N VAL A 206 28.58 28.68 -41.22
CA VAL A 206 29.69 29.33 -40.51
C VAL A 206 30.42 30.29 -41.46
N LEU A 207 30.86 31.44 -40.95
CA LEU A 207 31.77 32.37 -41.61
C LEU A 207 33.19 32.26 -41.05
N ILE A 208 34.20 32.39 -41.89
CA ILE A 208 35.61 32.54 -41.50
C ILE A 208 36.15 33.82 -42.14
N VAL A 209 36.58 34.79 -41.33
CA VAL A 209 37.34 35.96 -41.80
C VAL A 209 38.82 35.66 -41.60
N ALA A 210 39.59 35.54 -42.69
CA ALA A 210 40.93 34.97 -42.64
C ALA A 210 42.02 35.84 -43.28
N ARG A 211 43.11 36.06 -42.54
CA ARG A 211 44.38 36.63 -43.02
C ARG A 211 45.55 36.09 -42.21
N GLY A 212 46.67 35.78 -42.87
CA GLY A 212 47.93 35.51 -42.18
C GLY A 212 48.51 36.76 -41.50
N GLY A 213 49.68 36.61 -40.88
CA GLY A 213 50.40 37.72 -40.25
C GLY A 213 50.75 38.88 -41.18
N GLY A 214 51.03 40.03 -40.56
CA GLY A 214 51.47 41.27 -41.19
C GLY A 214 51.93 42.27 -40.13
N SER A 215 52.22 43.50 -40.54
CA SER A 215 52.42 44.63 -39.62
C SER A 215 51.11 45.03 -38.90
N ILE A 216 51.16 45.92 -37.90
CA ILE A 216 49.91 46.42 -37.29
C ILE A 216 49.17 47.39 -38.23
N GLU A 217 49.94 48.11 -39.04
CA GLU A 217 49.51 48.95 -40.16
C GLU A 217 48.77 48.11 -41.21
N ASP A 218 49.31 46.94 -41.54
CA ASP A 218 48.67 45.94 -42.39
C ASP A 218 47.31 45.50 -41.82
N LEU A 219 47.30 45.02 -40.57
CA LEU A 219 46.10 44.45 -39.93
C LEU A 219 45.05 45.50 -39.56
N TRP A 220 45.33 46.80 -39.77
CA TRP A 220 44.52 47.90 -39.27
C TRP A 220 43.06 47.91 -39.75
N GLY A 221 42.77 47.42 -40.96
CA GLY A 221 41.40 47.33 -41.49
C GLY A 221 40.46 46.45 -40.65
N PHE A 222 41.01 45.47 -39.92
CA PHE A 222 40.26 44.61 -39.01
C PHE A 222 39.98 45.27 -37.64
N ASN A 223 40.51 46.47 -37.41
CA ASN A 223 40.26 47.33 -36.25
C ASN A 223 39.29 48.48 -36.57
N GLU A 224 38.62 48.45 -37.74
CA GLU A 224 37.60 49.43 -38.12
C GLU A 224 36.23 49.12 -37.52
N GLU A 225 35.55 50.16 -37.04
CA GLU A 225 34.21 50.07 -36.45
C GLU A 225 33.17 49.42 -37.39
N ALA A 226 33.33 49.61 -38.71
CA ALA A 226 32.48 48.99 -39.72
C ALA A 226 32.57 47.45 -39.75
N VAL A 227 33.76 46.89 -39.49
CA VAL A 227 34.00 45.43 -39.41
C VAL A 227 33.48 44.89 -38.09
N VAL A 228 33.80 45.56 -36.98
CA VAL A 228 33.40 45.13 -35.63
C VAL A 228 31.88 45.04 -35.50
N ARG A 229 31.15 46.05 -35.99
CA ARG A 229 29.68 46.03 -36.03
C ARG A 229 29.16 44.93 -36.96
N ALA A 230 29.73 44.78 -38.16
CA ALA A 230 29.31 43.74 -39.10
C ALA A 230 29.49 42.31 -38.55
N ALA A 231 30.52 42.06 -37.72
CA ALA A 231 30.70 40.81 -37.01
C ALA A 231 29.68 40.64 -35.85
N SER A 232 29.55 41.63 -34.96
CA SER A 232 28.66 41.57 -33.79
C SER A 232 27.15 41.53 -34.15
N ASP A 233 26.78 42.05 -35.32
CA ASP A 233 25.43 42.00 -35.89
C ASP A 233 25.21 40.78 -36.81
N SER A 234 26.21 39.90 -36.97
CA SER A 234 26.09 38.70 -37.81
C SER A 234 25.04 37.74 -37.27
N GLN A 235 24.25 37.15 -38.17
CA GLN A 235 23.31 36.06 -37.87
C GLN A 235 23.96 34.68 -38.04
N ILE A 236 24.96 34.57 -38.91
CA ILE A 236 25.76 33.38 -39.14
C ILE A 236 26.97 33.42 -38.17
N PRO A 237 27.25 32.36 -37.39
CA PRO A 237 28.43 32.31 -36.53
C PRO A 237 29.74 32.59 -37.29
N LEU A 238 30.59 33.45 -36.74
CA LEU A 238 31.80 33.97 -37.36
C LEU A 238 33.05 33.61 -36.55
N ILE A 239 34.01 32.98 -37.23
CA ILE A 239 35.36 32.72 -36.72
C ILE A 239 36.30 33.79 -37.29
N SER A 240 36.99 34.52 -36.41
CA SER A 240 38.09 35.40 -36.81
C SER A 240 39.41 34.64 -36.81
N ALA A 241 40.21 34.82 -37.85
CA ALA A 241 41.47 34.14 -38.08
C ALA A 241 42.48 35.11 -38.72
N VAL A 242 42.78 36.19 -37.99
CA VAL A 242 43.55 37.34 -38.45
C VAL A 242 44.85 37.45 -37.65
N GLY A 243 45.99 37.31 -38.32
CA GLY A 243 47.31 37.38 -37.69
C GLY A 243 47.74 36.07 -37.02
N HIS A 244 48.54 36.18 -35.95
CA HIS A 244 49.04 35.09 -35.10
C HIS A 244 48.53 35.21 -33.65
N GLU A 245 48.99 34.32 -32.75
CA GLU A 245 48.57 34.28 -31.34
C GLU A 245 48.66 35.63 -30.60
N THR A 246 49.73 36.40 -30.86
CA THR A 246 49.99 37.75 -30.31
C THR A 246 49.08 38.85 -30.86
N ASP A 247 48.53 38.66 -32.05
CA ASP A 247 48.00 39.74 -32.88
C ASP A 247 46.49 39.89 -32.60
N TRP A 248 46.13 40.67 -31.59
CA TRP A 248 44.73 40.88 -31.21
C TRP A 248 44.10 42.05 -31.96
N THR A 249 43.09 41.74 -32.77
CA THR A 249 42.29 42.72 -33.50
C THR A 249 40.91 42.92 -32.86
N LEU A 250 40.21 44.00 -33.20
CA LEU A 250 38.86 44.26 -32.66
C LEU A 250 37.80 43.31 -33.23
N ILE A 251 38.00 42.75 -34.43
CA ILE A 251 37.14 41.67 -34.93
C ILE A 251 37.29 40.39 -34.09
N ASP A 252 38.48 40.05 -33.58
CA ASP A 252 38.67 38.86 -32.72
C ASP A 252 37.86 38.93 -31.42
N LEU A 253 37.54 40.14 -30.95
CA LEU A 253 36.73 40.39 -29.76
C LEU A 253 35.22 40.35 -30.04
N ALA A 254 34.79 40.66 -31.26
CA ALA A 254 33.39 40.66 -31.70
C ALA A 254 32.96 39.40 -32.47
N ALA A 255 33.92 38.56 -32.87
CA ALA A 255 33.68 37.23 -33.42
C ALA A 255 33.17 36.27 -32.34
N ASP A 256 32.42 35.26 -32.77
CA ASP A 256 31.93 34.20 -31.89
C ASP A 256 33.08 33.29 -31.42
N LEU A 257 34.12 33.14 -32.24
CA LEU A 257 35.37 32.45 -31.90
C LEU A 257 36.59 33.13 -32.54
N ARG A 258 37.69 33.24 -31.78
CA ARG A 258 39.03 33.56 -32.32
C ARG A 258 39.79 32.26 -32.59
N ALA A 259 40.34 32.12 -33.80
CA ALA A 259 41.33 31.12 -34.15
C ALA A 259 42.72 31.79 -34.26
N PRO A 260 43.79 31.20 -33.68
CA PRO A 260 45.13 31.80 -33.71
C PRO A 260 45.83 31.71 -35.08
N THR A 261 45.28 30.90 -36.00
CA THR A 261 45.77 30.72 -37.38
C THR A 261 44.60 30.42 -38.34
N PRO A 262 44.74 30.69 -39.65
CA PRO A 262 43.76 30.29 -40.67
C PRO A 262 43.49 28.77 -40.71
N THR A 263 44.51 27.94 -40.49
CA THR A 263 44.34 26.48 -40.39
C THR A 263 43.58 26.08 -39.13
N GLY A 264 43.84 26.73 -37.99
CA GLY A 264 43.05 26.56 -36.77
C GLY A 264 41.57 26.90 -36.96
N ALA A 265 41.26 27.92 -37.76
CA ALA A 265 39.88 28.29 -38.07
C ALA A 265 39.15 27.19 -38.86
N ALA A 266 39.82 26.58 -39.85
CA ALA A 266 39.30 25.41 -40.54
C ALA A 266 39.05 24.23 -39.58
N GLU A 267 39.93 24.03 -38.59
CA GLU A 267 39.78 22.97 -37.58
C GLU A 267 38.67 23.23 -36.55
N PHE A 268 38.43 24.48 -36.16
CA PHE A 268 37.28 24.80 -35.30
C PHE A 268 35.95 24.77 -36.08
N ALA A 269 35.97 25.01 -37.38
CA ALA A 269 34.77 25.01 -38.21
C ALA A 269 34.25 23.61 -38.59
N VAL A 270 35.09 22.57 -38.64
CA VAL A 270 34.65 21.21 -39.08
C VAL A 270 35.06 20.07 -38.15
N PRO A 271 34.16 19.07 -37.91
CA PRO A 271 34.50 17.86 -37.15
C PRO A 271 35.51 16.98 -37.88
N VAL A 272 36.03 15.94 -37.21
CA VAL A 272 36.94 14.96 -37.83
C VAL A 272 36.14 13.84 -38.49
N LYS A 273 36.20 13.73 -39.82
CA LYS A 273 35.50 12.69 -40.60
C LYS A 273 35.81 11.27 -40.13
N ALA A 274 37.08 10.98 -39.79
CA ALA A 274 37.50 9.66 -39.34
C ALA A 274 36.82 9.24 -38.02
N GLU A 275 36.62 10.17 -37.08
CA GLU A 275 35.92 9.92 -35.82
C GLU A 275 34.42 9.68 -36.05
N LEU A 276 33.80 10.48 -36.93
CA LEU A 276 32.40 10.27 -37.34
C LEU A 276 32.19 8.89 -37.97
N MET A 277 33.09 8.46 -38.86
CA MET A 277 33.07 7.12 -39.46
C MET A 277 33.25 6.02 -38.40
N ALA A 278 34.26 6.13 -37.53
CA ALA A 278 34.50 5.15 -36.46
C ALA A 278 33.30 5.01 -35.50
N MET A 279 32.59 6.12 -35.20
CA MET A 279 31.36 6.09 -34.41
C MET A 279 30.19 5.41 -35.14
N VAL A 280 30.04 5.61 -36.46
CA VAL A 280 29.03 4.92 -37.26
C VAL A 280 29.33 3.42 -37.34
N ASP A 281 30.58 3.04 -37.52
CA ASP A 281 31.03 1.64 -37.55
C ASP A 281 30.82 0.96 -36.19
N ASP A 282 31.10 1.64 -35.07
CA ASP A 282 30.83 1.08 -33.73
C ASP A 282 29.34 0.86 -33.48
N ARG A 283 28.51 1.87 -33.78
CA ARG A 283 27.06 1.75 -33.68
C ARG A 283 26.52 0.62 -34.55
N SER A 284 27.06 0.45 -35.76
CA SER A 284 26.70 -0.63 -36.68
C SER A 284 27.13 -2.01 -36.17
N ARG A 285 28.37 -2.16 -35.70
CA ARG A 285 28.88 -3.38 -35.05
C ARG A 285 28.00 -3.77 -33.85
N ARG A 286 27.66 -2.81 -32.99
CA ARG A 286 26.81 -3.02 -31.80
C ARG A 286 25.37 -3.37 -32.14
N LEU A 287 24.78 -2.75 -33.16
CA LEU A 287 23.43 -3.06 -33.65
C LEU A 287 23.38 -4.50 -34.17
N ASN A 288 24.31 -4.89 -35.05
CA ASN A 288 24.41 -6.26 -35.56
C ASN A 288 24.60 -7.29 -34.44
N SER A 289 25.48 -7.00 -33.48
CA SER A 289 25.73 -7.87 -32.32
C SER A 289 24.50 -7.97 -31.40
N GLY A 290 23.72 -6.89 -31.28
CA GLY A 290 22.44 -6.87 -30.57
C GLY A 290 21.38 -7.73 -31.27
N LEU A 291 21.25 -7.61 -32.59
CA LEU A 291 20.30 -8.37 -33.40
C LEU A 291 20.61 -9.88 -33.37
N VAL A 292 21.87 -10.27 -33.55
CA VAL A 292 22.30 -11.69 -33.47
C VAL A 292 22.01 -12.26 -32.08
N ARG A 293 22.30 -11.51 -31.01
CA ARG A 293 21.96 -11.91 -29.63
C ARG A 293 20.45 -12.07 -29.45
N PHE A 294 19.65 -11.08 -29.86
CA PHE A 294 18.19 -11.13 -29.76
C PHE A 294 17.59 -12.35 -30.46
N VAL A 295 17.95 -12.60 -31.72
CA VAL A 295 17.48 -13.77 -32.49
C VAL A 295 17.94 -15.09 -31.84
N THR A 296 19.15 -15.13 -31.29
CA THR A 296 19.67 -16.32 -30.60
C THR A 296 18.90 -16.58 -29.30
N THR A 297 18.66 -15.56 -28.47
CA THR A 297 17.85 -15.67 -27.25
C THR A 297 16.44 -16.14 -27.58
N ARG A 298 15.76 -15.53 -28.57
CA ARG A 298 14.40 -15.94 -29.00
C ARG A 298 14.36 -17.39 -29.51
N ARG A 299 15.40 -17.85 -30.22
CA ARG A 299 15.54 -19.27 -30.64
C ARG A 299 15.73 -20.22 -29.46
N THR A 300 16.49 -19.83 -28.43
CA THR A 300 16.70 -20.64 -27.22
C THR A 300 15.42 -20.69 -26.37
N GLU A 301 14.73 -19.57 -26.17
CA GLU A 301 13.42 -19.52 -25.50
C GLU A 301 12.39 -20.40 -26.22
N LEU A 302 12.28 -20.30 -27.55
CA LEU A 302 11.38 -21.13 -28.34
C LEU A 302 11.71 -22.62 -28.21
N ARG A 303 12.98 -23.00 -28.28
CA ARG A 303 13.42 -24.40 -28.06
C ARG A 303 13.08 -24.90 -26.66
N ALA A 304 13.26 -24.08 -25.63
CA ALA A 304 12.92 -24.44 -24.25
C ALA A 304 11.40 -24.61 -24.09
N ALA A 305 10.60 -23.71 -24.65
CA ALA A 305 9.14 -23.82 -24.66
C ALA A 305 8.66 -25.06 -25.43
N SER A 306 9.23 -25.35 -26.61
CA SER A 306 8.91 -26.56 -27.37
C SER A 306 9.34 -27.85 -26.68
N ALA A 307 10.46 -27.85 -25.94
CA ALA A 307 10.91 -28.99 -25.14
C ALA A 307 10.10 -29.20 -23.84
N ALA A 308 9.39 -28.16 -23.37
CA ALA A 308 8.46 -28.24 -22.25
C ALA A 308 7.05 -28.74 -22.66
N LEU A 309 6.77 -28.90 -23.95
CA LEU A 309 5.56 -29.56 -24.42
C LEU A 309 5.70 -31.09 -24.23
N PRO A 310 4.72 -31.79 -23.61
CA PRO A 310 4.71 -33.25 -23.55
C PRO A 310 4.68 -33.85 -24.95
N ALA A 311 5.18 -35.07 -25.13
CA ALA A 311 5.09 -35.74 -26.42
C ALA A 311 3.60 -35.99 -26.77
N PRO A 312 3.21 -36.00 -28.06
CA PRO A 312 1.80 -36.16 -28.46
C PRO A 312 1.13 -37.42 -27.91
N GLN A 313 1.93 -38.48 -27.68
CA GLN A 313 1.50 -39.71 -27.02
C GLN A 313 1.15 -39.53 -25.53
N ASP A 314 1.85 -38.66 -24.81
CA ASP A 314 1.68 -38.43 -23.36
C ASP A 314 0.42 -37.61 -23.09
N LEU A 315 0.14 -36.63 -23.97
CA LEU A 315 -1.12 -35.86 -23.98
C LEU A 315 -2.35 -36.77 -24.10
N LEU A 316 -2.21 -37.88 -24.83
CA LEU A 316 -3.28 -38.86 -25.06
C LEU A 316 -3.22 -40.06 -24.09
N ALA A 317 -2.15 -40.25 -23.32
CA ALA A 317 -1.96 -41.41 -22.45
C ALA A 317 -3.04 -41.51 -21.36
N LEU A 318 -3.30 -40.41 -20.63
CA LEU A 318 -4.34 -40.37 -19.58
C LEU A 318 -5.77 -40.51 -20.14
N PRO A 319 -6.17 -39.81 -21.23
CA PRO A 319 -7.44 -40.09 -21.92
C PRO A 319 -7.60 -41.54 -22.37
N ARG A 320 -6.54 -42.14 -22.95
CA ARG A 320 -6.55 -43.53 -23.45
C ARG A 320 -6.67 -44.54 -22.31
N GLN A 321 -5.87 -44.40 -21.25
CA GLN A 321 -5.97 -45.24 -20.04
C GLN A 321 -7.38 -45.17 -19.42
N LYS A 322 -8.02 -43.99 -19.39
CA LYS A 322 -9.41 -43.83 -18.94
C LYS A 322 -10.38 -44.57 -19.85
N PHE A 323 -10.23 -44.46 -21.18
CA PHE A 323 -11.03 -45.19 -22.15
C PHE A 323 -10.90 -46.72 -21.98
N ASP A 324 -9.68 -47.24 -21.90
CA ASP A 324 -9.42 -48.68 -21.73
C ASP A 324 -9.98 -49.23 -20.39
N THR A 325 -9.88 -48.42 -19.33
CA THR A 325 -10.47 -48.72 -18.02
C THR A 325 -11.99 -48.75 -18.08
N LEU A 326 -12.62 -47.77 -18.73
CA LEU A 326 -14.08 -47.71 -18.89
C LEU A 326 -14.61 -48.82 -19.81
N ALA A 327 -13.92 -49.14 -20.91
CA ALA A 327 -14.29 -50.22 -21.81
C ALA A 327 -14.27 -51.59 -21.10
N SER A 328 -13.17 -51.92 -20.41
CA SER A 328 -13.08 -53.17 -19.64
C SER A 328 -14.01 -53.19 -18.43
N SER A 329 -14.38 -52.03 -17.87
CA SER A 329 -15.39 -51.93 -16.80
C SER A 329 -16.80 -52.20 -17.34
N LEU A 330 -17.14 -51.62 -18.50
CA LEU A 330 -18.42 -51.81 -19.19
C LEU A 330 -18.67 -53.27 -19.55
N GLU A 331 -17.69 -53.96 -20.12
CA GLU A 331 -17.79 -55.40 -20.44
C GLU A 331 -18.13 -56.22 -19.18
N ARG A 332 -17.35 -56.03 -18.11
CA ARG A 332 -17.57 -56.69 -16.81
C ARG A 332 -18.94 -56.34 -16.21
N ALA A 333 -19.37 -55.09 -16.30
CA ALA A 333 -20.67 -54.64 -15.82
C ALA A 333 -21.84 -55.25 -16.62
N LEU A 334 -21.71 -55.39 -17.94
CA LEU A 334 -22.70 -56.06 -18.79
C LEU A 334 -22.79 -57.56 -18.48
N ILE A 335 -21.65 -58.24 -18.30
CA ILE A 335 -21.61 -59.65 -17.89
C ILE A 335 -22.27 -59.85 -16.51
N VAL A 336 -21.92 -59.02 -15.53
CA VAL A 336 -22.50 -59.08 -14.17
C VAL A 336 -24.00 -58.76 -14.20
N SER A 337 -24.43 -57.70 -14.90
CA SER A 337 -25.84 -57.34 -15.05
C SER A 337 -26.64 -58.48 -15.69
N THR A 338 -26.14 -59.06 -16.78
CA THR A 338 -26.80 -60.19 -17.47
C THR A 338 -26.90 -61.42 -16.55
N ARG A 339 -25.85 -61.73 -15.79
CA ARG A 339 -25.87 -62.81 -14.80
C ARG A 339 -26.87 -62.53 -13.67
N THR A 340 -26.89 -61.33 -13.10
CA THR A 340 -27.81 -60.94 -12.03
C THR A 340 -29.27 -61.03 -12.49
N HIS A 341 -29.61 -60.49 -13.66
CA HIS A 341 -30.95 -60.61 -14.24
C HIS A 341 -31.34 -62.07 -14.52
N ARG A 342 -30.40 -62.90 -15.04
CA ARG A 342 -30.63 -64.34 -15.24
C ARG A 342 -30.86 -65.08 -13.92
N THR A 343 -30.11 -64.77 -12.87
CA THR A 343 -30.28 -65.34 -11.52
C THR A 343 -31.61 -64.93 -10.90
N HIS A 344 -32.02 -63.66 -11.02
CA HIS A 344 -33.37 -63.24 -10.60
C HIS A 344 -34.46 -64.01 -11.37
N TYR A 345 -34.35 -64.08 -12.69
CA TYR A 345 -35.28 -64.85 -13.52
C TYR A 345 -35.36 -66.32 -13.10
N GLN A 346 -34.21 -66.99 -12.91
CA GLN A 346 -34.15 -68.38 -12.44
C GLN A 346 -34.77 -68.56 -11.04
N ASN A 347 -34.53 -67.63 -10.12
CA ASN A 347 -35.10 -67.64 -8.78
C ASN A 347 -36.63 -67.45 -8.76
N PHE A 348 -37.18 -66.62 -9.66
CA PHE A 348 -38.63 -66.47 -9.81
C PHE A 348 -39.26 -67.64 -10.58
N ALA A 349 -38.67 -68.08 -11.68
CA ALA A 349 -39.15 -69.22 -12.47
C ALA A 349 -39.16 -70.52 -11.66
N GLY A 350 -38.13 -70.77 -10.83
CA GLY A 350 -38.08 -71.93 -9.93
C GLY A 350 -39.21 -71.95 -8.89
N ARG A 351 -39.65 -70.78 -8.41
CA ARG A 351 -40.82 -70.64 -7.50
C ARG A 351 -42.15 -70.88 -8.22
N LEU A 352 -42.21 -70.65 -9.52
CA LEU A 352 -43.38 -70.87 -10.39
C LEU A 352 -43.39 -72.27 -11.03
N SER A 353 -42.60 -73.22 -10.52
CA SER A 353 -42.61 -74.61 -10.98
C SER A 353 -44.01 -75.26 -10.81
N PRO A 354 -44.58 -75.87 -11.87
CA PRO A 354 -45.86 -76.59 -11.76
C PRO A 354 -45.86 -77.69 -10.70
N LEU A 355 -44.69 -78.31 -10.43
CA LEU A 355 -44.55 -79.32 -9.38
C LEU A 355 -44.72 -78.73 -7.98
N LEU A 356 -44.26 -77.49 -7.76
CA LEU A 356 -44.34 -76.82 -6.46
C LEU A 356 -45.76 -76.31 -6.20
N LEU A 357 -46.42 -75.76 -7.23
CA LEU A 357 -47.85 -75.42 -7.20
C LEU A 357 -48.73 -76.66 -6.98
N SER A 358 -48.45 -77.78 -7.66
CA SER A 358 -49.13 -79.06 -7.47
C SER A 358 -48.96 -79.60 -6.04
N ARG A 359 -47.74 -79.54 -5.47
CA ARG A 359 -47.50 -79.92 -4.07
C ARG A 359 -48.24 -79.04 -3.06
N LEU A 360 -48.24 -77.71 -3.25
CA LEU A 360 -48.95 -76.78 -2.36
C LEU A 360 -50.47 -76.99 -2.40
N THR A 361 -51.07 -77.12 -3.59
CA THR A 361 -52.50 -77.39 -3.74
C THR A 361 -52.90 -78.78 -3.22
N THR A 362 -52.06 -79.80 -3.40
CA THR A 362 -52.27 -81.14 -2.83
C THR A 362 -52.24 -81.11 -1.31
N LYS A 363 -51.26 -80.43 -0.71
CA LYS A 363 -51.20 -80.24 0.75
C LYS A 363 -52.41 -79.46 1.26
N ALA A 364 -52.78 -78.36 0.62
CA ALA A 364 -53.95 -77.57 1.03
C ALA A 364 -55.26 -78.40 0.99
N ARG A 365 -55.42 -79.31 0.02
CA ARG A 365 -56.53 -80.28 -0.02
C ARG A 365 -56.47 -81.27 1.15
N GLN A 366 -55.30 -81.82 1.47
CA GLN A 366 -55.11 -82.74 2.60
C GLN A 366 -55.38 -82.05 3.95
N ASP A 367 -54.85 -80.85 4.16
CA ASP A 367 -55.07 -80.05 5.37
C ASP A 367 -56.56 -79.70 5.53
N LEU A 368 -57.27 -79.37 4.43
CA LEU A 368 -58.71 -79.13 4.41
C LEU A 368 -59.53 -80.38 4.77
N ILE A 369 -59.18 -81.56 4.22
CA ILE A 369 -59.84 -82.83 4.57
C ILE A 369 -59.66 -83.14 6.06
N GLN A 370 -58.43 -83.04 6.58
CA GLN A 370 -58.16 -83.24 8.00
C GLN A 370 -58.84 -82.22 8.90
N ALA A 371 -59.03 -80.97 8.46
CA ALA A 371 -59.78 -79.97 9.19
C ALA A 371 -61.30 -80.27 9.20
N SER A 372 -61.84 -80.75 8.07
CA SER A 372 -63.23 -81.18 7.93
C SER A 372 -63.53 -82.38 8.85
N GLU A 373 -62.69 -83.42 8.84
CA GLU A 373 -62.82 -84.56 9.75
C GLU A 373 -62.73 -84.16 11.23
N ARG A 374 -61.78 -83.27 11.58
CA ARG A 374 -61.65 -82.76 12.96
C ARG A 374 -62.90 -81.97 13.37
N LYS A 375 -63.48 -81.16 12.49
CA LYS A 375 -64.75 -80.47 12.71
C LYS A 375 -65.91 -81.47 12.91
N GLN A 376 -65.99 -82.51 12.07
CA GLN A 376 -67.01 -83.56 12.16
C GLN A 376 -66.96 -84.26 13.52
N ARG A 377 -65.76 -84.71 13.95
CA ARG A 377 -65.54 -85.39 15.23
C ARG A 377 -65.79 -84.45 16.42
N ALA A 378 -65.29 -83.22 16.37
CA ALA A 378 -65.52 -82.23 17.43
C ALA A 378 -67.01 -81.89 17.61
N LEU A 379 -67.76 -81.77 16.52
CA LEU A 379 -69.22 -81.56 16.56
C LEU A 379 -69.95 -82.75 17.19
N GLN A 380 -69.60 -83.99 16.82
CA GLN A 380 -70.16 -85.21 17.41
C GLN A 380 -69.91 -85.28 18.93
N VAL A 381 -68.67 -85.01 19.36
CA VAL A 381 -68.31 -84.97 20.79
C VAL A 381 -69.07 -83.86 21.53
N ALA A 382 -69.12 -82.65 20.97
CA ALA A 382 -69.81 -81.51 21.59
C ALA A 382 -71.32 -81.76 21.73
N VAL A 383 -71.98 -82.30 20.69
CA VAL A 383 -73.41 -82.66 20.75
C VAL A 383 -73.67 -83.76 21.77
N SER A 384 -72.83 -84.80 21.80
CA SER A 384 -72.93 -85.87 22.81
C SER A 384 -72.77 -85.34 24.23
N GLN A 385 -71.73 -84.54 24.48
CA GLN A 385 -71.46 -83.96 25.81
C GLN A 385 -72.57 -83.00 26.25
N LYS A 386 -73.17 -82.23 25.33
CA LYS A 386 -74.33 -81.38 25.61
C LYS A 386 -75.61 -82.19 25.91
N ARG A 387 -75.85 -83.32 25.25
CA ARG A 387 -76.96 -84.25 25.61
C ARG A 387 -76.80 -84.81 27.02
N HIS A 388 -75.64 -85.40 27.35
CA HIS A 388 -75.35 -85.90 28.69
C HIS A 388 -75.48 -84.80 29.76
N SER A 389 -75.01 -83.58 29.46
CA SER A 389 -75.17 -82.42 30.36
C SER A 389 -76.64 -82.03 30.58
N PHE A 390 -77.45 -82.07 29.53
CA PHE A 390 -78.88 -81.75 29.60
C PHE A 390 -79.66 -82.81 30.39
N GLU A 391 -79.42 -84.09 30.11
CA GLU A 391 -80.04 -85.22 30.83
C GLU A 391 -79.69 -85.19 32.32
N ALA A 392 -78.42 -84.97 32.67
CA ALA A 392 -77.96 -84.86 34.06
C ALA A 392 -78.53 -83.63 34.80
N LEU A 393 -78.91 -82.56 34.10
CA LEU A 393 -79.59 -81.41 34.68
C LEU A 393 -81.11 -81.62 34.79
N ALA A 394 -81.74 -82.24 33.78
CA ALA A 394 -83.18 -82.54 33.76
C ALA A 394 -83.58 -83.46 34.93
N VAL A 395 -82.78 -84.48 35.22
CA VAL A 395 -82.99 -85.39 36.38
C VAL A 395 -82.85 -84.66 37.73
N ARG A 396 -82.10 -83.55 37.79
CA ARG A 396 -81.86 -82.79 39.03
C ARG A 396 -82.84 -81.64 39.26
N LEU A 397 -83.51 -81.15 38.22
CA LEU A 397 -84.47 -80.04 38.27
C LEU A 397 -85.93 -80.51 38.31
N THR A 398 -86.24 -81.51 39.13
CA THR A 398 -87.62 -81.92 39.41
C THR A 398 -88.27 -80.91 40.38
N PRO A 399 -89.36 -80.20 40.01
CA PRO A 399 -89.92 -79.13 40.85
C PRO A 399 -90.32 -79.58 42.26
N SER A 400 -90.81 -80.83 42.38
CA SER A 400 -91.20 -81.45 43.64
C SER A 400 -90.05 -81.57 44.66
N ARG A 401 -88.82 -81.87 44.22
CA ARG A 401 -87.66 -82.01 45.11
C ARG A 401 -87.19 -80.67 45.66
N LEU A 402 -87.19 -79.62 44.84
CA LEU A 402 -86.80 -78.28 45.28
C LEU A 402 -87.82 -77.72 46.30
N ALA A 403 -89.12 -77.83 45.99
CA ALA A 403 -90.19 -77.42 46.91
C ALA A 403 -90.09 -78.15 48.26
N GLN A 404 -89.94 -79.48 48.24
CA GLN A 404 -89.83 -80.29 49.46
C GLN A 404 -88.61 -79.91 50.32
N GLN A 405 -87.45 -79.65 49.71
CA GLN A 405 -86.26 -79.21 50.45
C GLN A 405 -86.43 -77.81 51.05
N THR A 406 -87.09 -76.87 50.36
CA THR A 406 -87.36 -75.54 50.93
C THR A 406 -88.31 -75.61 52.13
N THR A 407 -89.41 -76.36 52.05
CA THR A 407 -90.38 -76.50 53.15
C THR A 407 -89.75 -77.14 54.40
N LEU A 408 -89.03 -78.27 54.22
CA LEU A 408 -88.31 -78.91 55.33
C LEU A 408 -87.23 -78.00 55.93
N GLY A 409 -86.63 -77.12 55.12
CA GLY A 409 -85.69 -76.11 55.58
C GLY A 409 -86.33 -75.07 56.51
N THR A 410 -87.45 -74.47 56.10
CA THR A 410 -88.17 -73.45 56.88
C THR A 410 -88.79 -74.01 58.16
N GLU A 411 -89.42 -75.19 58.11
CA GLU A 411 -89.96 -75.87 59.30
C GLU A 411 -88.87 -76.13 60.35
N ARG A 412 -87.72 -76.66 59.90
CA ARG A 412 -86.59 -77.00 60.78
C ARG A 412 -85.91 -75.77 61.36
N LEU A 413 -85.82 -74.67 60.60
CA LEU A 413 -85.31 -73.39 61.09
C LEU A 413 -86.25 -72.77 62.13
N SER A 414 -87.56 -72.77 61.86
CA SER A 414 -88.58 -72.26 62.79
C SER A 414 -88.57 -73.03 64.12
N GLY A 415 -88.63 -74.37 64.06
CA GLY A 415 -88.59 -75.24 65.24
C GLY A 415 -87.28 -75.14 66.04
N LEU A 416 -86.15 -74.84 65.39
CA LEU A 416 -84.89 -74.54 66.10
C LEU A 416 -84.94 -73.17 66.78
N GLY A 417 -85.46 -72.14 66.12
CA GLY A 417 -85.62 -70.79 66.67
C GLY A 417 -86.53 -70.77 67.90
N GLU A 418 -87.69 -71.42 67.83
CA GLU A 418 -88.58 -71.56 68.99
C GLU A 418 -87.93 -72.30 70.16
N ARG A 419 -87.26 -73.44 69.89
CA ARG A 419 -86.58 -74.22 70.93
C ARG A 419 -85.47 -73.43 71.61
N LEU A 420 -84.71 -72.66 70.84
CA LEU A 420 -83.67 -71.76 71.37
C LEU A 420 -84.28 -70.66 72.25
N ASN A 421 -85.37 -70.02 71.80
CA ASN A 421 -86.05 -68.99 72.58
C ASN A 421 -86.64 -69.55 73.90
N ARG A 422 -87.34 -70.70 73.84
CA ARG A 422 -87.87 -71.38 75.03
C ARG A 422 -86.75 -71.76 76.02
N ALA A 423 -85.64 -72.31 75.53
CA ALA A 423 -84.50 -72.69 76.37
C ALA A 423 -83.79 -71.47 76.99
N TYR A 424 -83.64 -70.38 76.24
CA TYR A 424 -83.08 -69.12 76.70
C TYR A 424 -83.93 -68.52 77.84
N LEU A 425 -85.24 -68.38 77.62
CA LEU A 425 -86.18 -67.86 78.63
C LEU A 425 -86.25 -68.75 79.87
N ALA A 426 -86.27 -70.07 79.71
CA ALA A 426 -86.25 -71.01 80.84
C ALA A 426 -84.95 -70.92 81.66
N ARG A 427 -83.80 -70.77 81.01
CA ARG A 427 -82.52 -70.55 81.71
C ARG A 427 -82.53 -69.24 82.49
N LEU A 428 -83.05 -68.17 81.88
CA LEU A 428 -83.15 -66.85 82.50
C LEU A 428 -84.07 -66.86 83.73
N SER A 429 -85.21 -67.57 83.67
CA SER A 429 -86.10 -67.72 84.82
C SER A 429 -85.49 -68.59 85.93
N GLN A 430 -84.75 -69.65 85.58
CA GLN A 430 -84.09 -70.53 86.54
C GLN A 430 -82.97 -69.81 87.32
N GLU A 431 -82.08 -69.07 86.65
CA GLU A 431 -81.03 -68.32 87.34
C GLU A 431 -81.63 -67.16 88.16
N LYS A 432 -82.73 -66.53 87.71
CA LYS A 432 -83.44 -65.50 88.48
C LYS A 432 -84.07 -66.07 89.76
N ALA A 433 -84.80 -67.19 89.66
CA ALA A 433 -85.40 -67.86 90.82
C ALA A 433 -84.33 -68.36 91.83
N ARG A 434 -83.16 -68.77 91.34
CA ARG A 434 -82.00 -69.11 92.17
C ARG A 434 -81.46 -67.89 92.93
N LEU A 435 -81.40 -66.73 92.28
CA LEU A 435 -80.98 -65.46 92.86
C LEU A 435 -81.99 -64.99 93.94
N ASP A 436 -83.29 -65.04 93.65
CA ASP A 436 -84.38 -64.75 94.60
C ASP A 436 -84.35 -65.71 95.81
N GLY A 437 -84.05 -67.00 95.59
CA GLY A 437 -83.92 -68.00 96.66
C GLY A 437 -82.74 -67.73 97.60
N LEU A 438 -81.58 -67.37 97.05
CA LEU A 438 -80.42 -66.97 97.84
C LEU A 438 -80.67 -65.65 98.61
N GLN A 439 -81.39 -64.69 98.01
CA GLN A 439 -81.78 -63.45 98.69
C GLN A 439 -82.72 -63.70 99.88
N LYS A 440 -83.63 -64.68 99.77
CA LYS A 440 -84.51 -65.10 100.89
C LYS A 440 -83.73 -65.73 102.04
N LEU A 441 -82.77 -66.62 101.74
CA LEU A 441 -81.88 -67.19 102.76
C LEU A 441 -81.02 -66.11 103.43
N LEU A 442 -80.50 -65.13 102.67
CA LEU A 442 -79.75 -64.01 103.22
C LEU A 442 -80.60 -63.17 104.19
N LYS A 443 -81.88 -62.92 103.89
CA LYS A 443 -82.79 -62.23 104.82
C LYS A 443 -82.96 -62.98 106.14
N SER A 444 -83.10 -64.31 106.09
CA SER A 444 -83.27 -65.15 107.29
C SER A 444 -82.06 -65.19 108.25
N LEU A 445 -80.93 -64.59 107.84
CA LEU A 445 -79.72 -64.39 108.65
C LEU A 445 -79.61 -62.98 109.27
N SER A 446 -80.64 -62.13 109.16
CA SER A 446 -80.61 -60.73 109.65
C SER A 446 -81.39 -60.51 110.96
N TYR A 447 -80.86 -59.65 111.84
CA TYR A 447 -81.39 -59.50 113.21
C TYR A 447 -82.75 -58.77 113.31
N LYS A 448 -83.12 -57.96 112.30
CA LYS A 448 -84.35 -57.13 112.38
C LYS A 448 -85.63 -57.97 112.45
N ASP A 449 -85.66 -59.15 111.82
CA ASP A 449 -86.78 -60.10 111.92
C ASP A 449 -86.85 -60.81 113.29
N VAL A 450 -85.82 -60.69 114.15
CA VAL A 450 -85.82 -61.24 115.52
C VAL A 450 -86.53 -60.31 116.50
N LEU A 451 -86.39 -58.98 116.35
CA LEU A 451 -87.17 -58.00 117.11
C LEU A 451 -88.68 -58.18 116.88
N ALA A 452 -89.08 -58.55 115.65
CA ALA A 452 -90.46 -58.90 115.30
C ALA A 452 -90.95 -60.25 115.86
N ARG A 453 -90.10 -61.03 116.55
CA ARG A 453 -90.45 -62.30 117.20
C ARG A 453 -90.57 -62.21 118.73
N GLY A 454 -90.79 -61.01 119.26
CA GLY A 454 -91.24 -60.80 120.65
C GLY A 454 -90.13 -60.67 121.69
N TYR A 455 -88.91 -60.32 121.28
CA TYR A 455 -87.78 -60.10 122.19
C TYR A 455 -87.24 -58.67 122.05
N ALA A 456 -86.73 -58.14 123.17
CA ALA A 456 -86.14 -56.80 123.25
C ALA A 456 -84.63 -56.84 123.48
N VAL A 457 -83.94 -55.78 123.07
CA VAL A 457 -82.54 -55.51 123.44
C VAL A 457 -82.55 -54.46 124.56
N VAL A 458 -82.45 -54.92 125.81
CA VAL A 458 -82.20 -54.04 126.96
C VAL A 458 -80.80 -53.45 126.83
N ARG A 459 -80.64 -52.15 127.07
CA ARG A 459 -79.39 -51.38 127.01
C ARG A 459 -79.21 -50.52 128.28
N ASP A 460 -78.16 -49.71 128.32
CA ASP A 460 -77.85 -48.68 129.32
C ASP A 460 -77.86 -47.26 128.71
N ASP A 461 -77.47 -46.25 129.48
CA ASP A 461 -77.26 -44.84 129.07
C ASP A 461 -76.28 -44.66 127.88
N SER A 462 -75.23 -45.48 127.78
CA SER A 462 -74.34 -45.50 126.62
C SER A 462 -74.94 -46.23 125.40
N GLY A 463 -76.20 -46.66 125.51
CA GLY A 463 -76.87 -47.53 124.55
C GLY A 463 -76.27 -48.94 124.46
N GLN A 464 -75.38 -49.36 125.37
CA GLN A 464 -74.77 -50.70 125.33
C GLN A 464 -75.70 -51.76 125.95
N PRO A 465 -75.83 -52.96 125.34
CA PRO A 465 -76.79 -53.96 125.77
C PRO A 465 -76.47 -54.62 127.13
N VAL A 466 -77.53 -54.97 127.85
CA VAL A 466 -77.54 -55.55 129.21
C VAL A 466 -77.82 -57.07 129.18
N ARG A 467 -77.38 -57.81 130.20
CA ARG A 467 -77.36 -59.29 130.20
C ARG A 467 -77.77 -59.98 131.51
N SER A 468 -78.02 -59.25 132.59
CA SER A 468 -78.49 -59.81 133.88
C SER A 468 -79.12 -58.72 134.77
N ALA A 469 -79.80 -59.12 135.84
CA ALA A 469 -80.53 -58.20 136.72
C ALA A 469 -79.61 -57.41 137.67
N GLY A 470 -78.84 -58.10 138.54
CA GLY A 470 -78.15 -57.45 139.68
C GLY A 470 -76.98 -56.52 139.36
N ALA A 471 -76.57 -56.39 138.09
CA ALA A 471 -75.61 -55.36 137.67
C ALA A 471 -76.26 -53.97 137.59
N VAL A 472 -77.56 -53.95 137.28
CA VAL A 472 -78.42 -52.80 137.50
C VAL A 472 -78.67 -52.73 138.99
N ALA A 473 -77.87 -51.96 139.71
CA ALA A 473 -78.28 -51.57 141.05
C ALA A 473 -79.56 -50.74 140.95
N SER A 474 -80.38 -50.85 141.99
CA SER A 474 -81.62 -50.12 142.22
C SER A 474 -81.51 -48.67 141.73
N GLY A 475 -82.00 -48.30 140.51
CA GLY A 475 -82.45 -46.94 140.10
C GLY A 475 -81.72 -46.08 139.02
N ALA A 476 -80.87 -46.58 138.11
CA ALA A 476 -80.44 -45.85 136.89
C ALA A 476 -80.84 -46.52 135.56
N ALA A 477 -80.97 -45.72 134.49
CA ALA A 477 -81.72 -46.01 133.26
C ALA A 477 -81.24 -47.19 132.39
N LEU A 478 -82.21 -47.88 131.78
CA LEU A 478 -82.04 -49.03 130.89
C LEU A 478 -82.86 -48.91 129.60
N SER A 479 -82.24 -48.60 128.46
CA SER A 479 -82.95 -48.40 127.18
C SER A 479 -83.35 -49.74 126.52
N ILE A 480 -84.63 -50.08 126.52
CA ILE A 480 -85.20 -51.31 125.97
C ILE A 480 -85.63 -51.08 124.51
N GLU A 481 -84.91 -51.65 123.56
CA GLU A 481 -85.17 -51.59 122.10
C GLU A 481 -86.04 -52.75 121.61
N LEU A 482 -87.06 -52.45 120.79
CA LEU A 482 -88.07 -53.36 120.25
C LEU A 482 -88.14 -53.27 118.71
N ALA A 483 -89.18 -53.82 118.09
CA ALA A 483 -89.39 -53.78 116.63
C ALA A 483 -89.72 -52.36 116.10
N ASP A 484 -90.16 -51.48 116.99
CA ASP A 484 -90.82 -50.20 116.72
C ASP A 484 -90.13 -49.00 117.41
N GLY A 485 -89.49 -49.17 118.58
CA GLY A 485 -88.84 -48.08 119.30
C GLY A 485 -87.99 -48.49 120.50
N THR A 486 -87.65 -47.51 121.34
CA THR A 486 -86.78 -47.62 122.54
C THR A 486 -87.41 -46.93 123.75
N VAL A 487 -87.33 -47.51 124.95
CA VAL A 487 -87.92 -46.98 126.19
C VAL A 487 -87.05 -47.28 127.42
N ASP A 488 -86.86 -46.33 128.35
CA ASP A 488 -86.02 -46.53 129.54
C ASP A 488 -86.76 -47.15 130.75
N ALA A 489 -86.07 -48.06 131.46
CA ALA A 489 -86.56 -48.75 132.67
C ALA A 489 -85.46 -48.86 133.76
N VAL A 490 -85.76 -49.44 134.94
CA VAL A 490 -84.71 -49.80 135.92
C VAL A 490 -84.91 -51.14 136.67
N ALA A 491 -85.87 -51.36 137.58
CA ALA A 491 -85.77 -51.15 139.04
C ALA A 491 -85.98 -49.73 139.59
N LEU A 492 -87.22 -49.23 139.44
CA LEU A 492 -87.81 -48.11 140.18
C LEU A 492 -87.42 -48.20 141.68
N SER A 493 -86.42 -47.39 142.02
CA SER A 493 -85.54 -47.42 143.21
C SER A 493 -84.48 -46.30 142.98
N ASP A 494 -83.19 -46.49 143.33
CA ASP A 494 -82.24 -45.42 143.77
C ASP A 494 -80.74 -45.33 143.17
N SER A 495 -80.41 -45.46 141.84
CA SER A 495 -79.10 -45.64 141.01
C SER A 495 -78.40 -47.06 140.57
N ALA A 496 -77.71 -47.26 139.36
CA ALA A 496 -76.83 -48.47 138.89
C ALA A 496 -76.30 -48.69 137.34
N GLY A 497 -75.78 -49.89 136.81
CA GLY A 497 -74.96 -50.02 135.49
C GLY A 497 -74.52 -51.38 134.68
N PRO A 498 -73.56 -51.41 133.64
CA PRO A 498 -73.48 -52.34 132.39
C PRO A 498 -72.10 -52.72 131.57
N LYS A 499 -71.96 -53.44 130.36
CA LYS A 499 -70.69 -53.71 129.43
C LYS A 499 -70.68 -54.55 127.99
N PRO A 500 -69.59 -54.62 127.07
CA PRO A 500 -69.54 -54.96 125.54
C PRO A 500 -68.60 -56.10 124.79
N ALA A 501 -68.30 -56.12 123.41
CA ALA A 501 -67.67 -57.25 122.51
C ALA A 501 -66.74 -57.00 121.16
N LYS A 502 -66.34 -58.01 120.23
CA LYS A 502 -65.28 -58.06 119.04
C LYS A 502 -65.53 -59.15 117.84
N ALA A 503 -64.90 -59.56 116.64
CA ALA A 503 -63.69 -59.48 115.62
C ALA A 503 -64.05 -60.06 114.11
N LYS A 504 -63.36 -60.48 112.94
CA LYS A 504 -62.04 -60.87 112.15
C LYS A 504 -62.29 -61.06 110.53
N LYS A 505 -61.56 -61.46 109.36
CA LYS A 505 -60.20 -61.90 108.73
C LYS A 505 -59.80 -61.62 107.13
N GLN A 506 -59.56 -62.56 106.11
CA GLN A 506 -58.75 -62.44 104.76
C GLN A 506 -58.83 -63.69 103.70
N PRO A 507 -58.21 -64.02 102.44
CA PRO A 507 -57.38 -63.52 101.18
C PRO A 507 -57.88 -64.00 99.68
N ALA A 508 -57.31 -64.29 98.42
CA ALA A 508 -56.13 -64.21 97.36
C ALA A 508 -56.56 -64.83 95.89
N GLY A 509 -55.99 -65.01 94.61
CA GLY A 509 -54.83 -64.79 93.56
C GLY A 509 -54.91 -65.76 92.23
N LYS A 510 -54.26 -65.89 90.98
CA LYS A 510 -53.36 -65.26 89.85
C LYS A 510 -53.25 -66.13 88.44
N GLY A 511 -52.72 -65.72 87.20
CA GLY A 511 -52.50 -66.54 85.88
C GLY A 511 -51.65 -66.05 84.56
N PRO A 512 -51.47 -66.78 83.36
CA PRO A 512 -50.48 -66.61 82.16
C PRO A 512 -50.82 -66.91 80.57
N ALA A 513 -49.93 -66.76 79.49
CA ALA A 513 -50.11 -67.07 77.96
C ALA A 513 -48.88 -67.01 76.87
N THR A 514 -49.05 -67.11 75.49
CA THR A 514 -48.03 -67.00 74.33
C THR A 514 -48.47 -66.32 72.94
N ASN A 515 -47.56 -66.06 71.94
CA ASN A 515 -47.81 -65.48 70.56
C ASN A 515 -46.66 -65.69 69.48
N GLN A 516 -46.86 -65.33 68.18
CA GLN A 516 -45.97 -65.30 66.96
C GLN A 516 -45.61 -66.63 66.20
N GLY A 517 -45.41 -66.56 64.86
CA GLY A 517 -44.74 -67.62 64.05
C GLY A 517 -44.93 -67.58 62.50
N SER A 518 -43.83 -67.68 61.75
CA SER A 518 -43.62 -67.51 60.29
C SER A 518 -44.12 -68.60 59.30
N LEU A 519 -44.06 -68.26 57.99
CA LEU A 519 -43.91 -69.09 56.77
C LEU A 519 -44.06 -70.63 56.86
N PHE A 520 -44.86 -71.20 55.95
CA PHE A 520 -44.37 -72.04 54.83
C PHE A 520 -45.36 -72.05 53.66
#